data_AF-A0A336M9J3-F1
#
_entry.id   AF-A0A336M9J3-F1
#
_cell.length_a   1.000
_cell.length_b   1.000
_cell.length_c   1.000
_cell.angle_alpha   90.00
_cell.angle_beta   90.00
_cell.angle_gamma   90.00
#
_symmetry.space_group_name_H-M   'P 1'
#
loop_
_entity.id
_entity.type
_entity.pdbx_description
1 polymer ?
#
loop_
_entity_poly.entity_id
_entity_poly.type
_entity_poly.pdbx_seq_one_letter_code
_entity_poly.pdbx_strand_id
1 'polypeptide(L)'
;MINNLNCCSSFQILFDFLCVFSVKPFQFFIESGILVIDVTDIFIIVVRPSSWWHCFYQSLAKKEPINAVQVFGRKKTATAVAYCKRGRGLLRVNGRPLDQIEPKVLQYKLQEPLLLLGKEKFAGVDIRIRVSGGGHVAQVYAIRQAISKALVSYYQKYVDEASRKELKDILTQYDRTLLVADPRRCEPKKFGGPGARARYQKSYR
;
A
#
# COMPACT_ATOMS: atom_id res chain seq x y z
N MET A 1 -11.03 -4.96 -33.12
CA MET A 1 -12.00 -3.89 -32.78
C MET A 1 -11.16 -2.68 -32.37
N ILE A 2 -10.57 -1.91 -33.30
CA ILE A 2 -11.19 -0.79 -34.09
C ILE A 2 -11.78 0.22 -33.07
N ASN A 3 -11.36 1.48 -32.85
CA ASN A 3 -10.46 2.49 -33.43
C ASN A 3 -10.02 3.43 -32.27
N ASN A 4 -8.83 4.02 -32.15
CA ASN A 4 -8.08 4.98 -32.99
C ASN A 4 -8.62 6.44 -32.96
N LEU A 5 -7.66 7.38 -32.87
CA LEU A 5 -7.67 8.80 -33.31
C LEU A 5 -8.18 9.86 -32.29
N ASN A 6 -7.34 10.78 -31.81
CA ASN A 6 -6.87 12.01 -32.49
C ASN A 6 -7.99 12.74 -33.22
N CYS A 7 -8.44 13.90 -32.71
CA CYS A 7 -9.13 14.91 -33.53
C CYS A 7 -8.96 16.31 -32.91
N CYS A 8 -7.91 17.01 -33.35
CA CYS A 8 -8.05 18.41 -33.75
C CYS A 8 -8.76 18.42 -35.11
N SER A 9 -9.84 19.21 -35.26
CA SER A 9 -10.14 20.03 -36.45
C SER A 9 -11.62 20.40 -36.54
N SER A 10 -11.85 21.70 -36.75
CA SER A 10 -12.92 22.31 -37.56
C SER A 10 -14.35 22.34 -36.99
N PHE A 11 -14.89 23.50 -36.62
CA PHE A 11 -15.53 24.54 -37.45
C PHE A 11 -16.98 24.21 -37.86
N GLN A 12 -17.92 25.06 -37.37
CA GLN A 12 -19.25 25.40 -37.93
C GLN A 12 -20.37 24.34 -37.84
N ILE A 13 -21.67 24.62 -37.64
CA ILE A 13 -22.54 25.80 -37.80
C ILE A 13 -23.84 25.55 -36.99
N LEU A 14 -24.47 26.65 -36.54
CA LEU A 14 -25.87 26.94 -36.17
C LEU A 14 -26.87 25.88 -35.64
N PHE A 15 -27.75 26.46 -34.81
CA PHE A 15 -29.23 26.38 -34.78
C PHE A 15 -29.78 25.97 -33.42
N ASP A 16 -30.16 27.02 -32.67
CA ASP A 16 -31.37 27.17 -31.90
C ASP A 16 -31.94 25.94 -31.18
N PHE A 17 -31.95 26.01 -29.86
CA PHE A 17 -33.18 25.69 -29.14
C PHE A 17 -33.23 26.52 -27.85
N LEU A 18 -34.02 27.59 -27.89
CA LEU A 18 -34.51 28.30 -26.72
C LEU A 18 -35.19 27.28 -25.81
N CYS A 19 -34.66 27.10 -24.59
CA CYS A 19 -35.40 26.43 -23.54
C CYS A 19 -35.72 27.50 -22.48
N VAL A 20 -36.93 28.06 -22.61
CA VAL A 20 -37.53 28.95 -21.62
C VAL A 20 -37.85 28.10 -20.40
N PHE A 21 -37.04 28.23 -19.35
CA PHE A 21 -37.38 27.68 -18.04
C PHE A 21 -37.80 28.82 -17.11
N SER A 22 -39.12 28.90 -16.90
CA SER A 22 -39.73 29.62 -15.80
C SER A 22 -39.33 28.95 -14.49
N VAL A 23 -38.64 29.67 -13.60
CA VAL A 23 -38.43 29.24 -12.22
C VAL A 23 -38.80 30.39 -11.29
N LYS A 24 -39.68 30.03 -10.35
CA LYS A 24 -40.36 30.84 -9.35
C LYS A 24 -39.40 31.68 -8.48
N PRO A 25 -39.85 32.83 -7.98
CA PRO A 25 -39.04 33.70 -7.11
C PRO A 25 -38.83 33.02 -5.75
N PHE A 26 -37.56 32.80 -5.38
CA PHE A 26 -37.20 32.47 -4.01
C PHE A 26 -36.86 33.78 -3.30
N GLN A 27 -37.75 34.15 -2.38
CA GLN A 27 -37.72 35.35 -1.56
C GLN A 27 -36.43 35.40 -0.72
N PHE A 28 -35.61 36.46 -0.86
CA PHE A 28 -34.62 36.83 0.15
C PHE A 28 -35.04 38.13 0.82
N PHE A 29 -34.94 38.08 2.15
CA PHE A 29 -35.43 39.04 3.13
C PHE A 29 -34.60 40.33 3.12
N ILE A 30 -35.30 41.45 3.34
CA ILE A 30 -34.85 42.83 3.22
C ILE A 30 -34.07 43.26 4.47
N GLU A 31 -32.93 43.93 4.31
CA GLU A 31 -32.50 45.00 5.22
C GLU A 31 -31.89 46.17 4.42
N SER A 32 -32.59 47.31 4.48
CA SER A 32 -32.16 48.69 4.21
C SER A 32 -31.68 49.12 2.81
N GLY A 33 -32.40 50.10 2.24
CA GLY A 33 -31.78 51.18 1.44
C GLY A 33 -32.10 51.19 -0.06
N ILE A 34 -33.08 52.02 -0.42
CA ILE A 34 -33.50 52.42 -1.77
C ILE A 34 -32.32 52.83 -2.67
N LEU A 35 -32.26 52.32 -3.91
CA LEU A 35 -32.07 53.14 -5.11
C LEU A 35 -32.68 52.45 -6.35
N VAL A 36 -33.63 53.17 -6.95
CA VAL A 36 -34.35 52.91 -8.19
C VAL A 36 -33.40 53.15 -9.36
N ILE A 37 -33.18 52.17 -10.24
CA ILE A 37 -32.89 52.37 -11.68
C ILE A 37 -33.43 51.15 -12.44
N ASP A 38 -34.64 51.27 -12.99
CA ASP A 38 -35.07 50.53 -14.17
C ASP A 38 -34.31 51.06 -15.40
N VAL A 39 -34.39 50.29 -16.50
CA VAL A 39 -34.15 50.70 -17.90
C VAL A 39 -32.82 50.19 -18.49
N THR A 40 -32.98 49.08 -19.23
CA THR A 40 -32.29 48.68 -20.47
C THR A 40 -30.80 48.34 -20.44
N ASP A 41 -30.54 47.08 -20.85
CA ASP A 41 -29.38 46.64 -21.61
C ASP A 41 -28.00 46.75 -20.96
N ILE A 42 -27.78 45.90 -19.95
CA ILE A 42 -26.44 45.36 -19.70
C ILE A 42 -26.45 43.91 -20.18
N PHE A 43 -26.10 43.74 -21.45
CA PHE A 43 -25.74 42.44 -22.02
C PHE A 43 -24.46 41.96 -21.31
N ILE A 44 -24.62 41.21 -20.22
CA ILE A 44 -23.50 40.42 -19.68
C ILE A 44 -23.36 39.21 -20.61
N ILE A 45 -22.38 39.30 -21.52
CA ILE A 45 -21.94 38.15 -22.31
C ILE A 45 -21.24 37.18 -21.33
N VAL A 46 -22.02 36.30 -20.70
CA VAL A 46 -21.46 35.13 -20.02
C VAL A 46 -21.08 34.14 -21.11
N VAL A 47 -19.84 34.25 -21.60
CA VAL A 47 -19.22 33.20 -22.41
C VAL A 47 -19.25 31.94 -21.54
N ARG A 48 -20.18 31.02 -21.83
CA ARG A 48 -20.13 29.68 -21.23
C ARG A 48 -18.74 29.13 -21.57
N PRO A 49 -17.88 28.84 -20.58
CA PRO A 49 -16.63 28.19 -20.88
C PRO A 49 -17.00 26.87 -21.55
N SER A 50 -16.55 26.73 -22.81
CA SER A 50 -16.68 25.51 -23.58
C SER A 50 -16.24 24.32 -22.73
N SER A 51 -16.80 23.13 -23.00
CA SER A 51 -16.58 21.86 -22.28
C SER A 51 -15.12 21.43 -22.06
N TRP A 52 -14.16 22.24 -22.50
CA TRP A 52 -12.74 22.16 -22.19
C TRP A 52 -12.36 22.58 -20.76
N TRP A 53 -13.13 23.41 -20.07
CA TRP A 53 -12.77 23.86 -18.70
C TRP A 53 -13.10 22.86 -17.61
N HIS A 54 -14.17 22.07 -17.76
CA HIS A 54 -14.51 21.01 -16.79
C HIS A 54 -13.51 19.84 -16.83
N CYS A 55 -12.84 19.63 -17.96
CA CYS A 55 -11.87 18.56 -18.12
C CYS A 55 -10.46 18.93 -17.58
N PHE A 56 -10.14 20.22 -17.48
CA PHE A 56 -8.85 20.69 -16.96
C PHE A 56 -8.80 20.73 -15.42
N TYR A 57 -9.96 20.95 -14.77
CA TYR A 57 -10.07 21.09 -13.31
C TYR A 57 -10.21 19.77 -12.54
N GLN A 58 -10.20 18.61 -13.22
CA GLN A 58 -10.15 17.29 -12.57
C GLN A 58 -8.72 16.86 -12.20
N SER A 59 -7.69 17.65 -12.55
CA SER A 59 -6.28 17.31 -12.32
C SER A 59 -5.75 17.64 -10.91
N LEU A 60 -6.54 18.36 -10.09
CA LEU A 60 -6.19 18.73 -8.71
C LEU A 60 -6.99 17.93 -7.67
N ALA A 61 -7.42 16.71 -7.99
CA ALA A 61 -7.94 15.79 -6.98
C ALA A 61 -6.81 15.48 -5.99
N LYS A 62 -6.88 16.09 -4.79
CA LYS A 62 -5.98 15.80 -3.66
C LYS A 62 -6.03 14.30 -3.39
N LYS A 63 -4.97 13.56 -3.76
CA LYS A 63 -4.83 12.15 -3.36
C LYS A 63 -4.86 12.09 -1.84
N GLU A 64 -5.76 11.28 -1.28
CA GLU A 64 -5.74 10.99 0.14
C GLU A 64 -4.34 10.48 0.55
N PRO A 65 -3.84 10.87 1.74
CA PRO A 65 -2.52 10.45 2.19
C PRO A 65 -2.47 8.93 2.31
N ILE A 66 -1.46 8.33 1.69
CA ILE A 66 -1.31 6.87 1.66
C ILE A 66 -0.73 6.42 3.00
N ASN A 67 -1.58 5.86 3.87
CA ASN A 67 -1.14 5.23 5.12
C ASN A 67 -0.48 3.89 4.79
N ALA A 68 0.84 3.92 4.63
CA ALA A 68 1.63 2.75 4.29
C ALA A 68 2.98 2.70 5.02
N VAL A 69 3.42 1.47 5.32
CA VAL A 69 4.73 1.19 5.93
C VAL A 69 5.42 0.09 5.15
N GLN A 70 6.71 0.28 4.88
CA GLN A 70 7.56 -0.72 4.28
C GLN A 70 8.59 -1.21 5.30
N VAL A 71 8.64 -2.52 5.52
CA VAL A 71 9.56 -3.15 6.48
C VAL A 71 10.20 -4.39 5.87
N PHE A 72 11.34 -4.80 6.40
CA PHE A 72 12.07 -5.97 5.95
C PHE A 72 12.27 -7.04 7.04
N GLY A 73 12.16 -8.30 6.63
CA GLY A 73 12.62 -9.50 7.34
C GLY A 73 13.84 -10.09 6.64
N ARG A 74 14.80 -10.62 7.42
CA ARG A 74 16.02 -11.21 6.88
C ARG A 74 16.35 -12.49 7.63
N LYS A 75 16.59 -13.56 6.89
CA LYS A 75 17.15 -14.81 7.42
C LYS A 75 18.16 -15.36 6.42
N LYS A 76 19.41 -15.53 6.87
CA LYS A 76 20.53 -15.79 5.94
C LYS A 76 20.44 -14.80 4.75
N THR A 77 20.74 -15.24 3.54
CA THR A 77 20.73 -14.41 2.33
C THR A 77 19.33 -14.04 1.83
N ALA A 78 18.26 -14.64 2.39
CA ALA A 78 16.89 -14.31 2.01
C ALA A 78 16.45 -12.97 2.61
N THR A 79 15.84 -12.14 1.78
CA THR A 79 15.24 -10.87 2.17
C THR A 79 13.76 -10.87 1.78
N ALA A 80 12.91 -10.51 2.73
CA ALA A 80 11.48 -10.35 2.50
C ALA A 80 11.10 -8.90 2.83
N VAL A 81 10.48 -8.21 1.89
CA VAL A 81 10.04 -6.83 2.05
C VAL A 81 8.52 -6.83 2.08
N ALA A 82 7.96 -6.44 3.22
CA ALA A 82 6.53 -6.32 3.43
C ALA A 82 6.11 -4.85 3.23
N TYR A 83 5.11 -4.66 2.38
CA TYR A 83 4.43 -3.40 2.17
C TYR A 83 3.04 -3.48 2.79
N CYS A 84 2.85 -2.76 3.88
CA CYS A 84 1.59 -2.66 4.61
C CYS A 84 0.86 -1.40 4.20
N LYS A 85 -0.43 -1.54 3.92
CA LYS A 85 -1.35 -0.43 3.69
C LYS A 85 -2.64 -0.67 4.47
N ARG A 86 -3.40 0.39 4.74
CA ARG A 86 -4.78 0.25 5.23
C ARG A 86 -5.60 -0.57 4.22
N GLY A 87 -6.40 -1.52 4.69
CA GLY A 87 -7.07 -2.49 3.83
C GLY A 87 -8.10 -3.38 4.53
N ARG A 88 -8.34 -4.56 3.94
CA ARG A 88 -9.38 -5.53 4.33
C ARG A 88 -8.80 -6.85 4.90
N GLY A 89 -7.51 -6.90 5.21
CA GLY A 89 -6.86 -8.12 5.72
C GLY A 89 -6.25 -9.01 4.65
N LEU A 90 -5.93 -8.48 3.46
CA LEU A 90 -5.36 -9.29 2.38
C LEU A 90 -3.86 -9.50 2.57
N LEU A 91 -3.43 -10.74 2.82
CA LEU A 91 -2.01 -11.13 2.85
C LEU A 91 -1.62 -11.89 1.58
N ARG A 92 -0.63 -11.37 0.84
CA ARG A 92 -0.07 -12.01 -0.36
C ARG A 92 1.45 -11.95 -0.40
N VAL A 93 2.08 -13.05 -0.81
CA VAL A 93 3.52 -13.18 -1.05
C VAL A 93 3.75 -13.41 -2.53
N ASN A 94 4.51 -12.52 -3.19
CA ASN A 94 4.78 -12.58 -4.62
C ASN A 94 3.51 -12.78 -5.49
N GLY A 95 2.39 -12.18 -5.06
CA GLY A 95 1.09 -12.29 -5.74
C GLY A 95 0.24 -13.51 -5.36
N ARG A 96 0.81 -14.50 -4.66
CA ARG A 96 0.11 -15.72 -4.19
C ARG A 96 -0.37 -15.57 -2.74
N PRO A 97 -1.46 -16.26 -2.33
CA PRO A 97 -1.87 -16.34 -0.93
C PRO A 97 -0.88 -17.14 -0.09
N LEU A 98 -0.95 -17.02 1.24
CA LEU A 98 -0.01 -17.67 2.16
C LEU A 98 -0.03 -19.20 2.07
N ASP A 99 -1.18 -19.79 1.76
CA ASP A 99 -1.34 -21.25 1.75
C ASP A 99 -0.71 -21.95 0.56
N GLN A 100 -0.40 -21.18 -0.49
CA GLN A 100 0.21 -21.69 -1.72
C GLN A 100 1.73 -21.55 -1.72
N ILE A 101 2.34 -21.19 -0.58
CA ILE A 101 3.79 -21.03 -0.46
C ILE A 101 4.41 -22.40 -0.19
N GLU A 102 5.38 -22.77 -1.01
CA GLU A 102 6.15 -24.00 -0.82
C GLU A 102 7.39 -23.73 0.05
N PRO A 103 7.79 -24.67 0.94
CA PRO A 103 7.24 -26.01 1.18
C PRO A 103 6.09 -26.06 2.18
N LYS A 104 5.08 -26.92 1.93
CA LYS A 104 3.89 -27.10 2.80
C LYS A 104 4.23 -27.53 4.23
N VAL A 105 5.33 -28.26 4.43
CA VAL A 105 5.79 -28.70 5.76
C VAL A 105 6.02 -27.52 6.72
N LEU A 106 6.40 -26.35 6.19
CA LEU A 106 6.68 -25.16 6.99
C LEU A 106 5.52 -24.14 6.96
N GLN A 107 4.34 -24.52 6.49
CA GLN A 107 3.20 -23.60 6.35
C GLN A 107 2.76 -23.03 7.71
N TYR A 108 2.80 -23.85 8.77
CA TYR A 108 2.53 -23.38 10.13
C TYR A 108 3.46 -22.24 10.56
N LYS A 109 4.75 -22.27 10.15
CA LYS A 109 5.70 -21.19 10.47
C LYS A 109 5.32 -19.86 9.85
N LEU A 110 4.62 -19.86 8.72
CA LEU A 110 4.11 -18.63 8.09
C LEU A 110 2.87 -18.09 8.81
N GLN A 111 2.03 -18.98 9.31
CA GLN A 111 0.75 -18.64 9.95
C GLN A 111 0.89 -18.29 11.43
N GLU A 112 2.00 -18.62 12.09
CA GLU A 112 2.27 -18.26 13.49
C GLU A 112 1.92 -16.80 13.86
N PRO A 113 2.36 -15.74 13.14
CA PRO A 113 1.97 -14.36 13.49
C PRO A 113 0.47 -14.10 13.39
N LEU A 114 -0.25 -14.82 12.51
CA LEU A 114 -1.71 -14.72 12.37
C LEU A 114 -2.43 -15.44 13.52
N LEU A 115 -1.90 -16.60 13.93
CA LEU A 115 -2.47 -17.40 15.01
C LEU A 115 -2.25 -16.75 16.38
N LEU A 116 -1.06 -16.16 16.62
CA LEU A 116 -0.71 -15.53 17.89
C LEU A 116 -1.48 -14.24 18.15
N LEU A 117 -1.65 -13.41 17.12
CA LEU A 117 -2.28 -12.08 17.26
C LEU A 117 -3.78 -12.09 16.97
N GLY A 118 -4.29 -13.18 16.40
CA GLY A 118 -5.66 -13.29 15.92
C GLY A 118 -5.90 -12.52 14.62
N LYS A 119 -6.93 -12.93 13.87
CA LYS A 119 -7.29 -12.33 12.56
C LYS A 119 -7.80 -10.89 12.69
N GLU A 120 -8.31 -10.52 13.86
CA GLU A 120 -8.90 -9.21 14.13
C GLU A 120 -7.90 -8.07 13.93
N LYS A 121 -6.65 -8.25 14.41
CA LYS A 121 -5.59 -7.25 14.25
C LYS A 121 -5.14 -7.08 12.79
N PHE A 122 -5.39 -8.07 11.95
CA PHE A 122 -5.07 -8.01 10.52
C PHE A 122 -6.22 -7.46 9.66
N ALA A 123 -7.47 -7.45 10.15
CA ALA A 123 -8.63 -7.08 9.35
C ALA A 123 -8.55 -5.67 8.75
N GLY A 124 -7.85 -4.73 9.42
CA GLY A 124 -7.69 -3.34 8.97
C GLY A 124 -6.51 -3.08 8.02
N VAL A 125 -5.70 -4.10 7.69
CA VAL A 125 -4.45 -3.92 6.94
C VAL A 125 -4.29 -4.94 5.81
N ASP A 126 -3.83 -4.50 4.66
CA ASP A 126 -3.38 -5.39 3.58
C ASP A 126 -1.85 -5.43 3.56
N ILE A 127 -1.28 -6.63 3.42
CA ILE A 127 0.17 -6.85 3.40
C ILE A 127 0.56 -7.51 2.08
N ARG A 128 1.41 -6.83 1.31
CA ARG A 128 2.03 -7.35 0.08
C ARG A 128 3.51 -7.61 0.33
N ILE A 129 3.96 -8.83 0.14
CA ILE A 129 5.33 -9.24 0.44
C ILE A 129 6.06 -9.60 -0.84
N ARG A 130 7.25 -9.03 -1.02
CA ARG A 130 8.21 -9.39 -2.08
C ARG A 130 9.39 -10.11 -1.46
N VAL A 131 9.79 -11.25 -2.01
CA VAL A 131 10.87 -12.07 -1.45
C VAL A 131 11.93 -12.34 -2.51
N SER A 132 13.20 -12.15 -2.14
CA SER A 132 14.35 -12.36 -3.02
C SER A 132 15.50 -13.06 -2.31
N GLY A 133 16.25 -13.88 -3.05
CA GLY A 133 17.47 -14.54 -2.57
C GLY A 133 17.24 -15.69 -1.58
N GLY A 134 18.35 -16.30 -1.14
CA GLY A 134 18.34 -17.44 -0.22
C GLY A 134 17.73 -18.72 -0.79
N GLY A 135 17.31 -19.63 0.09
CA GLY A 135 16.59 -20.85 -0.26
C GLY A 135 15.24 -20.93 0.46
N HIS A 136 14.41 -21.91 0.12
CA HIS A 136 13.01 -21.98 0.53
C HIS A 136 12.80 -21.82 2.05
N VAL A 137 13.54 -22.57 2.87
CA VAL A 137 13.43 -22.48 4.33
C VAL A 137 13.77 -21.06 4.82
N ALA A 138 14.87 -20.48 4.34
CA ALA A 138 15.28 -19.14 4.75
C ALA A 138 14.25 -18.07 4.33
N GLN A 139 13.64 -18.22 3.16
CA GLN A 139 12.57 -17.34 2.68
C GLN A 139 11.33 -17.41 3.59
N VAL A 140 10.90 -18.60 4.00
CA VAL A 140 9.77 -18.78 4.94
C VAL A 140 10.01 -17.99 6.23
N TYR A 141 11.18 -18.15 6.86
CA TYR A 141 11.52 -17.42 8.08
C TYR A 141 11.61 -15.90 7.85
N ALA A 142 12.09 -15.46 6.68
CA ALA A 142 12.13 -14.05 6.35
C ALA A 142 10.71 -13.46 6.18
N ILE A 143 9.78 -14.18 5.53
CA ILE A 143 8.37 -13.78 5.36
C ILE A 143 7.69 -13.67 6.71
N ARG A 144 7.81 -14.72 7.55
CA ARG A 144 7.29 -14.76 8.92
C ARG A 144 7.73 -13.52 9.70
N GLN A 145 9.03 -13.22 9.69
CA GLN A 145 9.57 -12.04 10.36
C GLN A 145 9.06 -10.72 9.77
N ALA A 146 8.93 -10.64 8.44
CA ALA A 146 8.47 -9.45 7.77
C ALA A 146 7.02 -9.11 8.15
N ILE A 147 6.12 -10.09 8.23
CA ILE A 147 4.71 -9.93 8.64
C ILE A 147 4.61 -9.36 10.06
N SER A 148 5.33 -9.95 11.01
CA SER A 148 5.33 -9.49 12.41
C SER A 148 5.80 -8.04 12.54
N LYS A 149 6.93 -7.71 11.92
CA LYS A 149 7.47 -6.33 11.96
C LYS A 149 6.55 -5.34 11.26
N ALA A 150 5.95 -5.75 10.16
CA ALA A 150 5.01 -4.96 9.38
C ALA A 150 3.87 -4.44 10.27
N LEU A 151 3.22 -5.33 11.03
CA LEU A 151 2.18 -4.94 11.96
C LEU A 151 2.69 -4.02 13.05
N VAL A 152 3.74 -4.40 13.77
CA VAL A 152 4.28 -3.58 14.87
C VAL A 152 4.61 -2.16 14.39
N SER A 153 5.20 -2.03 13.20
CA SER A 153 5.53 -0.73 12.61
C SER A 153 4.31 0.08 12.17
N TYR A 154 3.23 -0.57 11.76
CA TYR A 154 1.99 0.09 11.34
C TYR A 154 1.26 0.65 12.57
N TYR A 155 1.14 -0.14 13.62
CA TYR A 155 0.57 0.29 14.90
C TYR A 155 1.37 1.43 15.53
N GLN A 156 2.71 1.35 15.45
CA GLN A 156 3.59 2.43 15.93
C GLN A 156 3.35 3.78 15.23
N LYS A 157 3.00 3.78 13.95
CA LYS A 157 2.86 5.01 13.16
C LYS A 157 1.45 5.57 13.13
N TYR A 158 0.42 4.73 13.17
CA TYR A 158 -0.95 5.12 12.81
C TYR A 158 -2.03 4.82 13.85
N VAL A 159 -1.74 4.05 14.91
CA VAL A 159 -2.76 3.64 15.89
C VAL A 159 -2.40 4.20 17.27
N ASP A 160 -1.62 3.46 18.06
CA ASP A 160 -1.26 3.84 19.42
C ASP A 160 -0.02 3.06 19.90
N GLU A 161 0.69 3.61 20.88
CA GLU A 161 1.92 3.01 21.41
C GLU A 161 1.66 1.86 22.39
N ALA A 162 0.50 1.85 23.06
CA ALA A 162 0.13 0.84 24.04
C ALA A 162 -0.15 -0.51 23.34
N SER A 163 -1.02 -0.51 22.33
CA SER A 163 -1.32 -1.70 21.53
C SER A 163 -0.07 -2.23 20.82
N ARG A 164 0.81 -1.34 20.35
CA ARG A 164 2.12 -1.73 19.80
C ARG A 164 2.93 -2.51 20.83
N LYS A 165 2.97 -2.06 22.08
CA LYS A 165 3.71 -2.72 23.16
C LYS A 165 3.13 -4.11 23.45
N GLU A 166 1.81 -4.23 23.55
CA GLU A 166 1.12 -5.51 23.72
C GLU A 166 1.48 -6.51 22.60
N LEU A 167 1.35 -6.09 21.33
CA LEU A 167 1.70 -6.92 20.18
C LEU A 167 3.18 -7.35 20.21
N LYS A 168 4.07 -6.43 20.57
CA LYS A 168 5.50 -6.70 20.65
C LYS A 168 5.82 -7.69 21.76
N ASP A 169 5.17 -7.57 22.91
CA ASP A 169 5.41 -8.43 24.07
C ASP A 169 4.92 -9.86 23.80
N ILE A 170 3.72 -10.03 23.22
CA ILE A 170 3.20 -11.34 22.80
C ILE A 170 4.15 -12.03 21.80
N LEU A 171 4.59 -11.30 20.76
CA LEU A 171 5.50 -11.85 19.75
C LEU A 171 6.87 -12.21 20.33
N THR A 172 7.41 -11.36 21.21
CA THR A 172 8.73 -11.56 21.83
C THR A 172 8.71 -12.73 22.82
N GLN A 173 7.63 -12.89 23.57
CA GLN A 173 7.44 -13.97 24.52
C GLN A 173 7.39 -15.33 23.82
N TYR A 174 6.73 -15.41 22.66
CA TYR A 174 6.71 -16.64 21.87
C TYR A 174 8.07 -16.92 21.20
N ASP A 175 8.57 -15.98 20.41
CA ASP A 175 9.84 -16.15 19.70
C ASP A 175 10.48 -14.81 19.33
N ARG A 176 11.64 -14.54 19.93
CA ARG A 176 12.46 -13.34 19.65
C ARG A 176 12.79 -13.18 18.15
N THR A 177 12.88 -14.27 17.39
CA THR A 177 13.25 -14.24 15.97
C THR A 177 12.15 -13.67 15.06
N LEU A 178 10.91 -13.55 15.54
CA LEU A 178 9.81 -12.87 14.84
C LEU A 178 10.10 -11.38 14.63
N LEU A 179 10.84 -10.77 15.55
CA LEU A 179 11.20 -9.36 15.49
C LEU A 179 12.68 -9.17 15.21
N VAL A 180 13.57 -9.92 15.85
CA VAL A 180 15.02 -9.74 15.72
C VAL A 180 15.58 -10.71 14.69
N ALA A 181 16.38 -10.21 13.74
CA ALA A 181 16.99 -11.07 12.72
C ALA A 181 18.16 -11.87 13.30
N ASP A 182 18.34 -13.11 12.82
CA ASP A 182 19.49 -13.93 13.17
C ASP A 182 20.73 -13.45 12.41
N PRO A 183 21.81 -13.02 13.09
CA PRO A 183 23.00 -12.46 12.45
C PRO A 183 23.89 -13.52 11.77
N ARG A 184 23.72 -14.81 12.05
CA ARG A 184 24.65 -15.87 11.62
C ARG A 184 24.76 -15.99 10.10
N ARG A 185 25.99 -16.14 9.60
CA ARG A 185 26.36 -16.30 8.19
C ARG A 185 27.33 -17.46 8.00
N CYS A 186 27.41 -17.99 6.77
CA CYS A 186 28.35 -19.05 6.44
C CYS A 186 29.77 -18.50 6.48
N GLU A 187 30.63 -19.14 7.26
CA GLU A 187 32.07 -18.82 7.28
C GLU A 187 32.71 -19.19 5.92
N PRO A 188 33.68 -18.39 5.43
CA PRO A 188 34.40 -18.71 4.21
C PRO A 188 35.29 -19.95 4.38
N LYS A 189 35.57 -20.63 3.26
CA LYS A 189 36.50 -21.77 3.21
C LYS A 189 37.94 -21.30 3.45
N LYS A 190 38.71 -22.10 4.20
CA LYS A 190 40.16 -21.91 4.40
C LYS A 190 40.95 -22.97 3.62
N PHE A 191 42.21 -22.70 3.29
CA PHE A 191 43.09 -23.69 2.65
C PHE A 191 43.40 -24.88 3.59
N GLY A 192 43.87 -25.99 3.02
CA GLY A 192 44.24 -27.19 3.80
C GLY A 192 43.07 -28.09 4.21
N GLY A 193 41.89 -27.90 3.63
CA GLY A 193 40.75 -28.77 3.88
C GLY A 193 39.56 -28.50 2.95
N PRO A 194 38.51 -29.35 3.02
CA PRO A 194 37.36 -29.21 2.16
C PRO A 194 36.44 -28.03 2.56
N GLY A 195 36.44 -27.61 3.84
CA GLY A 195 35.50 -26.61 4.36
C GLY A 195 36.14 -25.52 5.23
N ALA A 196 35.31 -24.76 5.94
CA ALA A 196 35.76 -23.66 6.81
C ALA A 196 36.70 -24.16 7.94
N ARG A 197 36.33 -25.27 8.60
CA ARG A 197 37.06 -25.83 9.75
C ARG A 197 37.63 -27.22 9.50
N ALA A 198 36.95 -28.06 8.72
CA ALA A 198 37.42 -29.39 8.37
C ALA A 198 38.78 -29.33 7.66
N ARG A 199 39.66 -30.29 7.97
CA ARG A 199 40.98 -30.48 7.36
C ARG A 199 41.06 -31.84 6.69
N TYR A 200 41.92 -31.97 5.70
CA TYR A 200 42.18 -33.29 5.10
C TYR A 200 42.84 -34.21 6.12
N GLN A 201 42.61 -35.52 5.96
CA GLN A 201 43.21 -36.53 6.83
C GLN A 201 44.73 -36.48 6.71
N LYS A 202 45.43 -36.51 7.85
CA LYS A 202 46.90 -36.57 7.90
C LYS A 202 47.34 -38.03 8.03
N SER A 203 48.24 -38.48 7.16
CA SER A 203 48.88 -39.80 7.25
C SER A 203 50.23 -39.72 7.96
N TYR A 204 50.54 -40.71 8.79
CA TYR A 204 51.84 -40.90 9.43
C TYR A 204 52.46 -42.22 8.95
N ARG A 205 53.77 -42.39 9.15
CA ARG A 205 54.55 -43.59 8.79
C ARG A 205 54.80 -44.46 10.00
#